data_AF-A0A239QMC3-F1
#
_entry.id   AF-A0A239QMC3-F1
#
_cell.length_a   1.000
_cell.length_b   1.000
_cell.length_c   1.000
_cell.angle_alpha   90.00
_cell.angle_beta   90.00
_cell.angle_gamma   90.00
#
_symmetry.space_group_name_H-M   'P 1'
#
loop_
_entity.id
_entity.type
_entity.pdbx_description
1 polymer ?
#
loop_
_entity_poly.entity_id
_entity_poly.type
_entity_poly.pdbx_seq_one_letter_code
_entity_poly.pdbx_strand_id
1 'polypeptide(L)'
;MNKIKGMISILLIVMILFAGVSIADASSMEKEELYNATIHQLESWLQTPGRPAAELEQIIASFDSLQSYKMSKGFNYFTNVLLKAIQGSFDFDYKFWINMLEQNESFQEYIHNDINSLSILSVPEMLNYVKGREAEQNGDITAAITFYANSINFYDASDRYKSLAMGEYASKYAKARELMNNNELVSAYRLFAEINGYDDSIQRMDYIVQVLGYDPAQETPVPTEVPTPEAMEVVISTPTEAPDTIELIPVLSQSYPGISAKLKTHEGRWFSKYGPGNNYAKGASAGGFKTDSKHSNRLTVYFVENGWVYADIVYSTAFERYAYLPQNAVNVSDSIPQISALESFEGVTTQIITPLWGPNDSFNRNQDCTINANTTITAFFRENDYVFAEFSCAQGTVRMWLPISDILFK
;
A
#
# COMPACT_ATOMS: atom_id res chain seq x y z
N MET A 1 6.59 -16.08 -38.82
CA MET A 1 7.97 -15.76 -38.38
C MET A 1 8.66 -14.62 -39.16
N ASN A 2 8.07 -14.06 -40.23
CA ASN A 2 8.72 -13.01 -41.05
C ASN A 2 8.31 -11.56 -40.72
N LYS A 3 7.27 -11.33 -39.89
CA LYS A 3 6.87 -9.98 -39.47
C LYS A 3 7.64 -9.45 -38.25
N ILE A 4 8.10 -10.35 -37.38
CA ILE A 4 8.87 -9.99 -36.17
C ILE A 4 10.32 -9.63 -36.52
N LYS A 5 10.91 -10.29 -37.52
CA LYS A 5 12.23 -9.89 -38.06
C LYS A 5 12.18 -8.52 -38.74
N GLY A 6 11.07 -8.17 -39.42
CA GLY A 6 10.90 -6.85 -40.03
C GLY A 6 10.83 -5.70 -39.03
N MET A 7 10.15 -5.89 -37.88
CA MET A 7 10.02 -4.85 -36.86
C MET A 7 11.31 -4.62 -36.07
N ILE A 8 12.05 -5.69 -35.76
CA ILE A 8 13.35 -5.59 -35.07
C ILE A 8 14.42 -5.00 -36.01
N SER A 9 14.37 -5.33 -37.31
CA SER A 9 15.25 -4.68 -38.29
C SER A 9 14.94 -3.20 -38.48
N ILE A 10 13.69 -2.75 -38.35
CA ILE A 10 13.37 -1.31 -38.42
C ILE A 10 13.87 -0.57 -37.17
N LEU A 11 13.78 -1.16 -35.97
CA LEU A 11 14.32 -0.52 -34.75
C LEU A 11 15.85 -0.42 -34.77
N LEU A 12 16.55 -1.45 -35.28
CA LEU A 12 18.01 -1.42 -35.45
C LEU A 12 18.46 -0.51 -36.60
N ILE A 13 17.66 -0.37 -37.66
CA ILE A 13 17.94 0.57 -38.76
C ILE A 13 17.76 2.02 -38.31
N VAL A 14 16.82 2.32 -37.40
CA VAL A 14 16.71 3.65 -36.77
C VAL A 14 17.92 3.94 -35.87
N MET A 15 18.47 2.95 -35.16
CA MET A 15 19.70 3.13 -34.37
C MET A 15 20.98 3.24 -35.21
N ILE A 16 21.03 2.65 -36.41
CA ILE A 16 22.22 2.67 -37.29
C ILE A 16 22.21 3.86 -38.27
N LEU A 17 21.05 4.46 -38.57
CA LEU A 17 20.96 5.65 -39.43
C LEU A 17 21.55 6.94 -38.81
N PHE A 18 21.90 6.93 -37.52
CA PHE A 18 22.64 8.02 -36.87
C PHE A 18 24.17 7.83 -36.87
N ALA A 19 24.67 6.71 -37.39
CA ALA A 19 26.10 6.49 -37.56
C ALA A 19 26.60 7.09 -38.88
N GLY A 20 26.68 8.43 -38.93
CA GLY A 20 27.65 9.11 -39.80
C GLY A 20 27.10 10.17 -40.75
N VAL A 21 27.02 11.42 -40.27
CA VAL A 21 27.39 12.63 -41.04
C VAL A 21 28.01 13.67 -40.08
N SER A 22 29.27 14.03 -40.34
CA SER A 22 29.96 15.29 -40.04
C SER A 22 29.57 16.17 -38.83
N ILE A 23 30.24 15.92 -37.70
CA ILE A 23 30.98 16.87 -36.83
C ILE A 23 30.62 18.37 -36.99
N ALA A 24 29.60 18.84 -36.25
CA ALA A 24 29.62 20.06 -35.39
C ALA A 24 28.20 20.49 -34.95
N ASP A 25 27.18 20.32 -35.80
CA ASP A 25 25.84 20.91 -35.58
C ASP A 25 24.69 19.92 -35.32
N ALA A 26 24.93 18.60 -35.33
CA ALA A 26 23.96 17.62 -34.81
C ALA A 26 23.83 17.65 -33.26
N SER A 27 24.52 18.56 -32.57
CA SER A 27 25.01 18.30 -31.22
C SER A 27 24.17 18.85 -30.05
N SER A 28 23.24 19.79 -30.27
CA SER A 28 22.46 20.40 -29.17
C SER A 28 20.98 20.01 -29.16
N MET A 29 20.33 19.97 -30.32
CA MET A 29 18.89 19.63 -30.42
C MET A 29 18.64 18.14 -30.14
N GLU A 30 19.46 17.25 -30.69
CA GLU A 30 19.36 15.81 -30.40
C GLU A 30 19.65 15.51 -28.91
N LYS A 31 20.59 16.23 -28.30
CA LYS A 31 20.87 16.12 -26.86
C LYS A 31 19.73 16.69 -26.00
N GLU A 32 19.10 17.78 -26.43
CA GLU A 32 17.93 18.36 -25.78
C GLU A 32 16.74 17.38 -25.82
N GLU A 33 16.44 16.82 -26.99
CA GLU A 33 15.37 15.82 -27.15
C GLU A 33 15.63 14.57 -26.32
N LEU A 34 16.84 14.02 -26.37
CA LEU A 34 17.23 12.86 -25.57
C LEU A 34 17.19 13.16 -24.07
N TYR A 35 17.66 14.34 -23.64
CA TYR A 35 17.59 14.77 -22.25
C TYR A 35 16.14 14.80 -21.76
N ASN A 36 15.25 15.49 -22.47
CA ASN A 36 13.84 15.61 -22.08
C ASN A 36 13.13 14.25 -22.11
N ALA A 37 13.42 13.40 -23.10
CA ALA A 37 12.89 12.04 -23.16
C ALA A 37 13.36 11.18 -21.99
N THR A 38 14.65 11.26 -21.62
CA THR A 38 15.22 10.49 -20.50
C THR A 38 14.65 10.94 -19.16
N ILE A 39 14.45 12.25 -18.97
CA ILE A 39 13.78 12.80 -17.78
C ILE A 39 12.36 12.28 -17.68
N HIS A 40 11.57 12.35 -18.76
CA HIS A 40 10.20 11.82 -18.75
C HIS A 40 10.12 10.31 -18.52
N GLN A 41 11.10 9.53 -18.97
CA GLN A 41 11.18 8.10 -18.65
C GLN A 41 11.42 7.87 -17.17
N LEU A 42 12.36 8.62 -16.56
CA LEU A 42 12.61 8.58 -15.12
C LEU A 42 11.35 8.97 -14.33
N GLU A 43 10.66 10.03 -14.72
CA GLU A 43 9.40 10.42 -14.08
C GLU A 43 8.32 9.36 -14.22
N SER A 44 8.13 8.81 -15.42
CA SER A 44 7.15 7.75 -15.66
C SER A 44 7.46 6.52 -14.82
N TRP A 45 8.74 6.21 -14.63
CA TRP A 45 9.20 5.14 -13.75
C TRP A 45 8.83 5.45 -12.29
N LEU A 46 9.16 6.64 -11.81
CA LEU A 46 8.84 7.15 -10.46
C LEU A 46 7.34 7.39 -10.20
N GLN A 47 6.47 7.32 -11.20
CA GLN A 47 5.02 7.45 -11.01
C GLN A 47 4.31 6.09 -11.06
N THR A 48 5.00 5.03 -11.48
CA THR A 48 4.40 3.71 -11.70
C THR A 48 5.01 2.68 -10.74
N PRO A 49 4.35 2.38 -9.62
CA PRO A 49 4.77 1.34 -8.69
C PRO A 49 5.03 0.00 -9.39
N GLY A 50 6.10 -0.69 -8.99
CA GLY A 50 6.39 -2.05 -9.44
C GLY A 50 7.02 -2.19 -10.83
N ARG A 51 7.52 -1.10 -11.43
CA ARG A 51 8.28 -1.20 -12.69
C ARG A 51 9.61 -1.95 -12.53
N PRO A 52 10.06 -2.67 -13.58
CA PRO A 52 11.25 -3.50 -13.51
C PRO A 52 12.53 -2.67 -13.41
N ALA A 53 13.52 -3.22 -12.73
CA ALA A 53 14.86 -2.64 -12.60
C ALA A 53 15.56 -2.43 -13.96
N ALA A 54 15.29 -3.29 -14.94
CA ALA A 54 15.86 -3.20 -16.29
C ALA A 54 15.47 -1.92 -17.05
N GLU A 55 14.38 -1.24 -16.64
CA GLU A 55 14.04 0.07 -17.20
C GLU A 55 14.94 1.18 -16.64
N LEU A 56 15.34 1.11 -15.37
CA LEU A 56 16.32 2.04 -14.80
C LEU A 56 17.70 1.90 -15.46
N GLU A 57 18.11 0.68 -15.79
CA GLU A 57 19.37 0.43 -16.52
C GLU A 57 19.40 1.13 -17.89
N GLN A 58 18.27 1.15 -18.60
CA GLN A 58 18.13 1.86 -19.88
C GLN A 58 18.16 3.38 -19.70
N ILE A 59 17.53 3.89 -18.63
CA ILE A 59 17.53 5.31 -18.28
C ILE A 59 18.97 5.75 -17.92
N ILE A 60 19.70 4.95 -17.14
CA ILE A 60 21.11 5.19 -16.79
C ILE A 60 21.96 5.28 -18.07
N ALA A 61 21.84 4.30 -18.97
CA ALA A 61 22.58 4.30 -20.24
C ALA A 61 22.29 5.55 -21.09
N SER A 62 21.04 6.02 -21.08
CA SER A 62 20.63 7.23 -21.79
C SER A 62 21.26 8.48 -21.16
N PHE A 63 21.27 8.59 -19.83
CA PHE A 63 21.98 9.68 -19.14
C PHE A 63 23.50 9.64 -19.35
N ASP A 64 24.12 8.46 -19.40
CA ASP A 64 25.57 8.33 -19.68
C ASP A 64 25.92 8.85 -21.08
N SER A 65 25.06 8.58 -22.07
CA SER A 65 25.25 9.03 -23.45
C SER A 65 25.17 10.56 -23.61
N LEU A 66 24.53 11.26 -22.68
CA LEU A 66 24.40 12.72 -22.67
C LEU A 66 25.69 13.44 -22.24
N GLN A 67 26.71 12.72 -21.74
CA GLN A 67 28.05 13.25 -21.43
C GLN A 67 28.04 14.55 -20.59
N SER A 68 27.23 14.62 -19.54
CA SER A 68 27.05 15.82 -18.68
C SER A 68 26.36 17.01 -19.37
N TYR A 69 25.60 16.79 -20.44
CA TYR A 69 24.70 17.79 -20.98
C TYR A 69 23.66 18.22 -19.92
N LYS A 70 23.54 19.53 -19.67
CA LYS A 70 22.76 20.10 -18.56
C LYS A 70 23.09 19.40 -17.24
N MET A 71 22.07 18.98 -16.48
CA MET A 71 22.21 18.28 -15.22
C MET A 71 22.06 16.76 -15.34
N SER A 72 22.25 16.19 -16.53
CA SER A 72 22.13 14.73 -16.77
C SER A 72 22.95 13.88 -15.80
N LYS A 73 24.11 14.37 -15.37
CA LYS A 73 24.97 13.71 -14.39
C LYS A 73 24.35 13.63 -12.98
N GLY A 74 23.61 14.64 -12.56
CA GLY A 74 22.87 14.63 -11.29
C GLY A 74 21.74 13.59 -11.31
N PHE A 75 20.95 13.58 -12.39
CA PHE A 75 19.92 12.55 -12.58
C PHE A 75 20.49 11.14 -12.73
N ASN A 76 21.65 10.99 -13.38
CA ASN A 76 22.34 9.71 -13.48
C ASN A 76 22.72 9.16 -12.11
N TYR A 77 23.30 9.99 -11.22
CA TYR A 77 23.60 9.58 -9.85
C TYR A 77 22.35 9.14 -9.10
N PHE A 78 21.27 9.93 -9.17
CA PHE A 78 20.02 9.56 -8.52
C PHE A 78 19.44 8.25 -9.05
N THR A 79 19.42 8.04 -10.37
CA THR A 79 18.89 6.82 -11.00
C THR A 79 19.71 5.58 -10.59
N ASN A 80 21.02 5.72 -10.47
CA ASN A 80 21.91 4.68 -9.99
C ASN A 80 21.68 4.33 -8.51
N VAL A 81 21.51 5.34 -7.63
CA VAL A 81 21.16 5.14 -6.22
C VAL A 81 19.81 4.41 -6.10
N LEU A 82 18.83 4.81 -6.90
CA LEU A 82 17.51 4.19 -6.95
C LEU A 82 17.58 2.71 -7.36
N LEU A 83 18.35 2.39 -8.41
CA LEU A 83 18.57 1.01 -8.86
C LEU A 83 19.17 0.14 -7.76
N LYS A 84 20.21 0.64 -7.07
CA LYS A 84 20.83 -0.05 -5.93
C LYS A 84 19.85 -0.25 -4.77
N ALA A 85 19.06 0.78 -4.44
CA ALA A 85 18.07 0.73 -3.36
C ALA A 85 16.97 -0.31 -3.63
N ILE A 86 16.50 -0.46 -4.88
CA ILE A 86 15.51 -1.48 -5.23
C ILE A 86 16.08 -2.89 -5.28
N GLN A 87 17.38 -3.03 -5.54
CA GLN A 87 18.10 -4.31 -5.53
C GLN A 87 18.59 -4.71 -4.12
N GLY A 88 18.47 -3.84 -3.12
CA GLY A 88 19.02 -4.06 -1.77
C GLY A 88 20.55 -4.05 -1.72
N SER A 89 21.21 -3.34 -2.65
CA SER A 89 22.67 -3.34 -2.80
C SER A 89 23.29 -2.03 -2.27
N PHE A 90 23.62 -1.99 -0.98
CA PHE A 90 24.14 -0.78 -0.30
C PHE A 90 25.67 -0.77 -0.20
N ASP A 91 26.34 -0.84 -1.35
CA ASP A 91 27.80 -0.93 -1.47
C ASP A 91 28.49 0.46 -1.50
N PHE A 92 29.80 0.47 -1.81
CA PHE A 92 30.56 1.71 -1.93
C PHE A 92 29.99 2.65 -2.99
N ASP A 93 29.54 2.13 -4.13
CA ASP A 93 29.03 2.94 -5.24
C ASP A 93 27.73 3.65 -4.83
N TYR A 94 26.84 2.96 -4.12
CA TYR A 94 25.63 3.55 -3.54
C TYR A 94 25.96 4.77 -2.67
N LYS A 95 26.92 4.64 -1.75
CA LYS A 95 27.35 5.73 -0.85
C LYS A 95 28.05 6.85 -1.62
N PHE A 96 28.88 6.50 -2.59
CA PHE A 96 29.57 7.45 -3.44
C PHE A 96 28.58 8.34 -4.20
N TRP A 97 27.56 7.76 -4.83
CA TRP A 97 26.57 8.52 -5.59
C TRP A 97 25.66 9.39 -4.70
N ILE A 98 25.29 8.93 -3.50
CA ILE A 98 24.60 9.77 -2.50
C ILE A 98 25.46 11.00 -2.18
N ASN A 99 26.74 10.80 -1.86
CA ASN A 99 27.65 11.90 -1.55
C ASN A 99 27.80 12.87 -2.74
N MET A 100 27.83 12.35 -3.97
CA MET A 100 27.87 13.19 -5.18
C MET A 100 26.59 14.01 -5.38
N LEU A 101 25.42 13.52 -4.95
CA LEU A 101 24.16 14.28 -4.96
C LEU A 101 24.15 15.36 -3.87
N GLU A 102 24.55 14.99 -2.66
CA GLU A 102 24.58 15.89 -1.48
C GLU A 102 25.52 17.09 -1.70
N GLN A 103 26.63 16.90 -2.42
CA GLN A 103 27.61 17.97 -2.69
C GLN A 103 27.35 18.76 -3.99
N ASN A 104 26.39 18.37 -4.82
CA ASN A 104 26.15 19.00 -6.11
C ASN A 104 25.18 20.19 -6.00
N GLU A 105 25.68 21.32 -5.50
CA GLU A 105 24.90 22.55 -5.30
C GLU A 105 24.19 23.03 -6.59
N SER A 106 24.87 22.96 -7.74
CA SER A 106 24.28 23.36 -9.02
C SER A 106 23.10 22.47 -9.43
N PHE A 107 23.14 21.18 -9.10
CA PHE A 107 22.01 20.28 -9.35
C PHE A 107 20.85 20.58 -8.39
N GLN A 108 21.14 20.85 -7.12
CA GLN A 108 20.12 21.23 -6.14
C GLN A 108 19.40 22.52 -6.56
N GLU A 109 20.16 23.52 -6.98
CA GLU A 109 19.61 24.78 -7.51
C GLU A 109 18.78 24.54 -8.77
N TYR A 110 19.25 23.69 -9.68
CA TYR A 110 18.52 23.34 -10.91
C TYR A 110 17.18 22.64 -10.62
N ILE A 111 17.15 21.67 -9.70
CA ILE A 111 15.91 21.01 -9.26
C ILE A 111 14.97 22.03 -8.59
N HIS A 112 15.50 22.97 -7.81
CA HIS A 112 14.70 23.96 -7.08
C HIS A 112 14.11 25.05 -7.98
N ASN A 113 14.86 25.54 -8.96
CA ASN A 113 14.52 26.75 -9.73
C ASN A 113 13.91 26.47 -11.11
N ASP A 114 14.39 25.46 -11.83
CA ASP A 114 14.04 25.24 -13.24
C ASP A 114 12.96 24.16 -13.43
N ILE A 115 12.57 23.47 -12.36
CA ILE A 115 11.67 22.32 -12.36
C ILE A 115 10.39 22.64 -11.58
N ASN A 116 9.66 23.68 -12.03
CA ASN A 116 8.25 23.83 -11.64
C ASN A 116 7.31 22.84 -12.37
N SER A 117 7.85 21.91 -13.18
CA SER A 117 7.09 20.98 -14.02
C SER A 117 7.43 19.49 -13.86
N LEU A 118 8.43 19.11 -13.05
CA LEU A 118 8.67 17.68 -12.77
C LEU A 118 8.00 17.28 -11.46
N SER A 119 7.63 16.00 -11.36
CA SER A 119 7.10 15.39 -10.13
C SER A 119 8.17 15.16 -9.05
N ILE A 120 9.38 15.69 -9.27
CA ILE A 120 10.58 15.47 -8.48
C ILE A 120 10.79 16.72 -7.62
N LEU A 121 10.46 16.60 -6.33
CA LEU A 121 10.22 17.76 -5.48
C LEU A 121 11.50 18.43 -4.94
N SER A 122 12.55 17.65 -4.61
CA SER A 122 13.86 18.18 -4.21
C SER A 122 14.92 17.08 -4.06
N VAL A 123 16.22 17.44 -4.05
CA VAL A 123 17.31 16.49 -3.74
C VAL A 123 17.20 15.93 -2.30
N PRO A 124 16.90 16.74 -1.26
CA PRO A 124 16.60 16.20 0.06
C PRO A 124 15.49 15.14 0.09
N GLU A 125 14.38 15.32 -0.64
CA GLU A 125 13.31 14.32 -0.71
C GLU A 125 13.74 13.05 -1.45
N MET A 126 14.51 13.17 -2.54
CA MET A 126 15.13 12.01 -3.21
C MET A 126 15.98 11.20 -2.23
N LEU A 127 16.82 11.88 -1.46
CA LEU A 127 17.75 11.27 -0.52
C LEU A 127 17.03 10.63 0.67
N ASN A 128 16.00 11.28 1.19
CA ASN A 128 15.13 10.70 2.22
C ASN A 128 14.46 9.44 1.69
N TYR A 129 13.92 9.44 0.48
CA TYR A 129 13.28 8.26 -0.09
C TYR A 129 14.22 7.05 -0.18
N VAL A 130 15.45 7.23 -0.71
CA VAL A 130 16.42 6.13 -0.84
C VAL A 130 16.97 5.67 0.51
N LYS A 131 17.16 6.59 1.47
CA LYS A 131 17.51 6.25 2.87
C LYS A 131 16.39 5.46 3.55
N GLY A 132 15.13 5.77 3.24
CA GLY A 132 13.98 4.98 3.69
C GLY A 132 14.01 3.55 3.14
N ARG A 133 14.36 3.38 1.86
CA ARG A 133 14.51 2.06 1.23
C ARG A 133 15.65 1.25 1.84
N GLU A 134 16.77 1.89 2.15
CA GLU A 134 17.89 1.27 2.85
C GLU A 134 17.51 0.82 4.26
N ALA A 135 16.87 1.70 5.03
CA ALA A 135 16.41 1.38 6.37
C ALA A 135 15.39 0.23 6.36
N GLU A 136 14.42 0.25 5.43
CA GLU A 136 13.43 -0.82 5.27
C GLU A 136 14.10 -2.18 4.97
N GLN A 137 15.07 -2.22 4.05
CA GLN A 137 15.80 -3.45 3.69
C GLN A 137 16.70 -3.96 4.82
N ASN A 138 17.24 -3.05 5.64
CA ASN A 138 18.03 -3.40 6.82
C ASN A 138 17.17 -3.78 8.04
N GLY A 139 15.84 -3.67 7.94
CA GLY A 139 14.91 -3.93 9.04
C GLY A 139 14.84 -2.83 10.09
N ASP A 140 15.40 -1.64 9.83
CA ASP A 140 15.29 -0.46 10.70
C ASP A 140 13.98 0.29 10.39
N ILE A 141 12.88 -0.24 10.92
CA ILE A 141 11.53 0.25 10.63
C ILE A 141 11.34 1.69 11.10
N THR A 142 11.89 2.06 12.26
CA THR A 142 11.79 3.42 12.80
C THR A 142 12.51 4.45 11.92
N ALA A 143 13.71 4.13 11.45
CA ALA A 143 14.42 4.99 10.51
C ALA A 143 13.68 5.05 9.16
N ALA A 144 13.17 3.93 8.66
CA ALA A 144 12.42 3.86 7.41
C ALA A 144 11.17 4.76 7.44
N ILE A 145 10.36 4.66 8.50
CA ILE A 145 9.18 5.51 8.73
C ILE A 145 9.59 6.99 8.75
N THR A 146 10.65 7.34 9.48
CA THR A 146 11.15 8.72 9.57
C THR A 146 11.55 9.27 8.20
N PHE A 147 12.29 8.49 7.43
CA PHE A 147 12.73 8.87 6.09
C PHE A 147 11.58 8.99 5.10
N TYR A 148 10.60 8.08 5.14
CA TYR A 148 9.41 8.18 4.29
C TYR A 148 8.49 9.34 4.67
N ALA A 149 8.36 9.66 5.96
CA ALA A 149 7.63 10.86 6.40
C ALA A 149 8.25 12.14 5.82
N ASN A 150 9.59 12.22 5.79
CA ASN A 150 10.33 13.35 5.22
C ASN A 150 10.39 13.36 3.68
N SER A 151 9.76 12.37 3.02
CA SER A 151 9.64 12.26 1.57
C SER A 151 8.23 11.86 1.15
N ILE A 152 7.21 12.17 1.96
CA ILE A 152 5.86 11.59 1.85
C ILE A 152 5.19 11.81 0.49
N ASN A 153 5.55 12.89 -0.21
CA ASN A 153 5.01 13.25 -1.53
C ASN A 153 5.83 12.64 -2.69
N PHE A 154 6.86 11.87 -2.39
CA PHE A 154 7.77 11.29 -3.38
C PHE A 154 7.39 9.83 -3.69
N TYR A 155 6.91 9.58 -4.92
CA TYR A 155 6.61 8.22 -5.42
C TYR A 155 5.71 7.40 -4.46
N ASP A 156 6.11 6.17 -4.10
CA ASP A 156 5.40 5.26 -3.21
C ASP A 156 5.76 5.49 -1.73
N ALA A 157 6.48 6.57 -1.38
CA ALA A 157 6.86 6.88 -0.01
C ALA A 157 5.66 6.98 0.93
N SER A 158 4.55 7.57 0.48
CA SER A 158 3.32 7.64 1.28
C SER A 158 2.78 6.24 1.60
N ASP A 159 2.77 5.35 0.62
CA ASP A 159 2.23 4.01 0.76
C ASP A 159 3.16 3.14 1.62
N ARG A 160 4.49 3.29 1.45
CA ARG A 160 5.50 2.65 2.31
C ARG A 160 5.46 3.16 3.74
N TYR A 161 5.38 4.48 3.94
CA TYR A 161 5.19 5.09 5.25
C TYR A 161 3.97 4.48 5.94
N LYS A 162 2.81 4.46 5.26
CA LYS A 162 1.59 3.86 5.80
C LYS A 162 1.78 2.37 6.08
N SER A 163 2.32 1.59 5.15
CA SER A 163 2.53 0.16 5.34
C SER A 163 3.41 -0.15 6.56
N LEU A 164 4.49 0.61 6.75
CA LEU A 164 5.42 0.40 7.86
C LEU A 164 4.86 0.95 9.18
N ALA A 165 4.23 2.13 9.16
CA ALA A 165 3.64 2.76 10.34
C ALA A 165 2.28 2.16 10.74
N MET A 166 1.62 1.37 9.90
CA MET A 166 0.29 0.79 10.21
C MET A 166 0.34 -0.69 10.61
N GLY A 167 1.43 -1.43 10.36
CA GLY A 167 1.53 -2.83 10.81
C GLY A 167 1.89 -2.96 12.29
N GLU A 168 3.15 -2.69 12.63
CA GLU A 168 3.64 -2.89 14.00
C GLU A 168 3.21 -1.75 14.94
N TYR A 169 3.22 -0.51 14.45
CA TYR A 169 2.93 0.67 15.25
C TYR A 169 1.44 0.77 15.60
N ALA A 170 0.53 0.40 14.70
CA ALA A 170 -0.90 0.34 15.03
C ALA A 170 -1.19 -0.74 16.10
N SER A 171 -0.53 -1.90 16.01
CA SER A 171 -0.65 -2.95 17.03
C SER A 171 -0.11 -2.50 18.39
N LYS A 172 1.08 -1.88 18.42
CA LYS A 172 1.67 -1.32 19.65
C LYS A 172 0.82 -0.20 20.22
N TYR A 173 0.26 0.66 19.36
CA TYR A 173 -0.63 1.75 19.75
C TYR A 173 -1.93 1.24 20.35
N ALA A 174 -2.57 0.24 19.71
CA ALA A 174 -3.76 -0.41 20.23
C ALA A 174 -3.48 -1.06 21.60
N LYS A 175 -2.34 -1.75 21.74
CA LYS A 175 -1.93 -2.35 23.02
C LYS A 175 -1.63 -1.30 24.09
N ALA A 176 -0.98 -0.20 23.74
CA ALA A 176 -0.71 0.91 24.65
C ALA A 176 -2.00 1.56 25.16
N ARG A 177 -3.02 1.72 24.30
CA ARG A 177 -4.35 2.19 24.72
C ARG A 177 -5.07 1.20 25.63
N GLU A 178 -4.98 -0.10 25.34
CA GLU A 178 -5.55 -1.14 26.21
C GLU A 178 -4.93 -1.08 27.62
N LEU A 179 -3.60 -1.02 27.71
CA LEU A 179 -2.89 -0.87 28.99
C LEU A 179 -3.30 0.41 29.72
N MET A 180 -3.41 1.52 28.99
CA MET A 180 -3.87 2.79 29.56
C MET A 180 -5.29 2.70 30.12
N ASN A 181 -6.21 2.05 29.40
CA ASN A 181 -7.60 1.82 29.85
C ASN A 181 -7.68 0.87 31.05
N ASN A 182 -6.75 -0.08 31.16
CA ASN A 182 -6.60 -0.98 32.30
C ASN A 182 -5.84 -0.36 33.48
N ASN A 183 -5.49 0.93 33.40
CA ASN A 183 -4.72 1.68 34.40
C ASN A 183 -3.27 1.17 34.59
N GLU A 184 -2.71 0.46 33.60
CA GLU A 184 -1.32 0.02 33.53
C GLU A 184 -0.42 1.10 32.89
N LEU A 185 -0.40 2.29 33.51
CA LEU A 185 0.09 3.53 32.90
C LEU A 185 1.60 3.51 32.56
N VAL A 186 2.44 2.87 33.37
CA VAL A 186 3.89 2.77 33.10
C VAL A 186 4.16 1.89 31.86
N SER A 187 3.45 0.77 31.74
CA SER A 187 3.55 -0.13 30.58
C SER A 187 3.01 0.54 29.31
N ALA A 188 1.90 1.28 29.44
CA ALA A 188 1.35 2.09 28.36
C ALA A 188 2.33 3.17 27.90
N TYR A 189 2.97 3.89 28.83
CA TYR A 189 3.98 4.91 28.53
C TYR A 189 5.14 4.33 27.74
N ARG A 190 5.66 3.16 28.15
CA ARG A 190 6.77 2.51 27.45
C ARG A 190 6.41 2.11 26.02
N LEU A 191 5.21 1.57 25.80
CA LEU A 191 4.77 1.24 24.45
C LEU A 191 4.50 2.50 23.60
N PHE A 192 3.96 3.58 24.16
CA PHE A 192 3.83 4.85 23.44
C PHE A 192 5.20 5.45 23.08
N ALA A 193 6.20 5.31 23.95
CA ALA A 193 7.57 5.76 23.68
C ALA A 193 8.24 4.98 22.52
N GLU A 194 7.93 3.68 22.36
CA GLU A 194 8.40 2.87 21.23
C GLU A 194 7.83 3.30 19.87
N ILE A 195 6.69 4.00 19.87
CA ILE A 195 6.00 4.49 18.67
C ILE A 195 5.91 6.02 18.65
N ASN A 196 6.88 6.69 19.27
CA ASN A 196 6.90 8.14 19.44
C ASN A 196 6.60 8.90 18.13
N GLY A 197 5.55 9.73 18.15
CA GLY A 197 5.10 10.51 17.00
C GLY A 197 4.02 9.84 16.15
N TYR A 198 3.59 8.62 16.50
CA TYR A 198 2.45 7.96 15.89
C TYR A 198 1.12 8.36 16.57
N ASP A 199 0.15 8.82 15.78
CA ASP A 199 -1.16 9.33 16.24
C ASP A 199 -1.01 10.37 17.38
N ASP A 200 -1.70 10.18 18.52
CA ASP A 200 -1.63 11.04 19.70
C ASP A 200 -0.69 10.49 20.80
N SER A 201 0.26 9.60 20.46
CA SER A 201 1.16 8.93 21.41
C SER A 201 1.92 9.91 22.33
N ILE A 202 2.39 11.04 21.79
CA ILE A 202 3.07 12.09 22.57
C ILE A 202 2.11 12.70 23.60
N GLN A 203 0.90 13.06 23.19
CA GLN A 203 -0.10 13.66 24.08
C GLN A 203 -0.54 12.67 25.17
N ARG A 204 -0.58 11.37 24.86
CA ARG A 204 -0.88 10.31 25.84
C ARG A 204 0.25 10.11 26.84
N MET A 205 1.51 10.18 26.40
CA MET A 205 2.67 10.17 27.30
C MET A 205 2.63 11.35 28.26
N ASP A 206 2.37 12.57 27.76
CA ASP A 206 2.21 13.78 28.59
C ASP A 206 1.09 13.60 29.62
N TYR A 207 -0.07 13.07 29.20
CA TYR A 207 -1.17 12.75 30.11
C TYR A 207 -0.77 11.73 31.18
N ILE A 208 -0.05 10.67 30.80
CA ILE A 208 0.41 9.66 31.75
C ILE A 208 1.37 10.27 32.78
N VAL A 209 2.30 11.13 32.37
CA VAL A 209 3.20 11.86 33.29
C VAL A 209 2.40 12.74 34.25
N GLN A 210 1.38 13.44 33.75
CA GLN A 210 0.49 14.26 34.59
C GLN A 210 -0.27 13.41 35.62
N VAL A 211 -0.76 12.23 35.22
CA VAL A 211 -1.51 11.33 36.12
C VAL A 211 -0.60 10.64 37.13
N LEU A 212 0.59 10.21 36.73
CA LEU A 212 1.56 9.55 37.60
C LEU A 212 2.29 10.52 38.54
N GLY A 213 2.42 11.80 38.15
CA GLY A 213 3.18 12.81 38.90
C GLY A 213 4.70 12.65 38.81
N TYR A 214 5.19 11.75 37.95
CA TYR A 214 6.60 11.56 37.63
C TYR A 214 6.76 11.07 36.18
N ASP A 215 7.96 11.19 35.61
CA ASP A 215 8.28 10.72 34.27
C ASP A 215 8.83 9.27 34.30
N PRO A 216 8.10 8.28 33.74
CA PRO A 216 8.56 6.88 33.71
C PRO A 216 9.84 6.67 32.89
N ALA A 217 10.27 7.63 32.05
CA ALA A 217 11.55 7.56 31.35
C ALA A 217 12.76 7.75 32.27
N GLN A 218 12.56 8.31 33.47
CA GLN A 218 13.62 8.59 34.45
C GLN A 218 13.82 7.46 35.48
N GLU A 219 12.93 6.46 35.53
CA GLU A 219 13.08 5.31 36.42
C GLU A 219 13.62 4.08 35.66
N THR A 220 14.78 3.58 36.09
CA THR A 220 15.31 2.29 35.66
C THR A 220 14.37 1.18 36.17
N PRO A 221 14.01 0.15 35.37
CA PRO A 221 13.08 -0.86 35.82
C PRO A 221 13.65 -1.63 37.03
N VAL A 222 12.94 -1.64 38.16
CA VAL A 222 13.17 -2.66 39.18
C VAL A 222 12.73 -4.00 38.59
N PRO A 223 13.60 -5.03 38.53
CA PRO A 223 13.19 -6.36 38.11
C PRO A 223 12.05 -6.85 39.01
N THR A 224 10.94 -7.27 38.41
CA THR A 224 9.88 -7.95 39.13
C THR A 224 10.45 -9.25 39.71
N GLU A 225 10.64 -9.30 41.03
CA GLU A 225 10.98 -10.55 41.71
C GLU A 225 9.82 -11.53 41.50
N VAL A 226 10.12 -12.64 40.83
CA VAL A 226 9.24 -13.80 40.74
C VAL A 226 9.07 -14.35 42.17
N PRO A 227 7.85 -14.53 42.71
CA PRO A 227 7.67 -15.11 44.03
C PRO A 227 8.25 -16.52 44.03
N THR A 228 9.16 -16.78 44.97
CA THR A 228 9.66 -18.13 45.23
C THR A 228 8.48 -18.99 45.72
N PRO A 229 8.16 -20.13 45.10
CA PRO A 229 7.04 -20.95 45.54
C PRO A 229 7.38 -21.60 46.88
N GLU A 230 6.58 -21.30 47.91
CA GLU A 230 6.49 -22.12 49.11
C GLU A 230 5.90 -23.49 48.71
N ALA A 231 6.55 -24.57 49.16
CA ALA A 231 6.14 -25.92 48.84
C ALA A 231 4.73 -26.22 49.38
N MET A 232 3.75 -26.34 48.48
CA MET A 232 2.43 -26.91 48.78
C MET A 232 2.26 -28.26 48.09
N GLU A 233 1.69 -29.19 48.86
CA GLU A 233 1.53 -30.60 48.54
C GLU A 233 0.76 -30.85 47.23
N VAL A 234 1.18 -31.93 46.57
CA VAL A 234 0.62 -32.46 45.33
C VAL A 234 -0.86 -32.82 45.50
N VAL A 235 -1.73 -32.09 44.80
CA VAL A 235 -3.07 -32.58 44.45
C VAL A 235 -3.16 -32.66 42.94
N ILE A 236 -3.23 -33.90 42.45
CA ILE A 236 -3.42 -34.24 41.05
C ILE A 236 -4.86 -33.89 40.68
N SER A 237 -5.03 -32.97 39.73
CA SER A 237 -6.24 -32.86 38.93
C SER A 237 -5.89 -32.88 37.44
N THR A 238 -6.66 -33.68 36.72
CA THR A 238 -6.61 -34.00 35.29
C THR A 238 -6.53 -32.77 34.36
N PRO A 239 -5.90 -32.90 33.18
CA PRO A 239 -5.82 -31.80 32.22
C PRO A 239 -7.21 -31.54 31.59
N THR A 240 -7.74 -30.34 31.83
CA THR A 240 -8.82 -29.75 31.05
C THR A 240 -8.21 -29.17 29.76
N GLU A 241 -8.92 -29.37 28.65
CA GLU A 241 -8.57 -29.05 27.27
C GLU A 241 -7.76 -27.77 27.03
N ALA A 242 -6.81 -27.88 26.10
CA ALA A 242 -6.11 -26.77 25.49
C ALA A 242 -7.11 -25.80 24.82
N PRO A 243 -6.88 -24.48 24.87
CA PRO A 243 -7.72 -23.53 24.15
C PRO A 243 -7.61 -23.81 22.65
N ASP A 244 -8.78 -23.91 22.02
CA ASP A 244 -8.95 -24.17 20.60
C ASP A 244 -8.07 -23.27 19.73
N THR A 245 -7.52 -23.91 18.71
CA THR A 245 -6.72 -23.26 17.67
C THR A 245 -7.67 -22.37 16.88
N ILE A 246 -7.59 -21.05 17.04
CA ILE A 246 -8.38 -20.10 16.24
C ILE A 246 -8.02 -20.35 14.77
N GLU A 247 -8.96 -20.90 13.99
CA GLU A 247 -8.80 -21.03 12.55
C GLU A 247 -8.62 -19.64 11.93
N LEU A 248 -7.49 -19.45 11.26
CA LEU A 248 -7.14 -18.19 10.61
C LEU A 248 -8.04 -17.99 9.38
N ILE A 249 -8.92 -16.99 9.43
CA ILE A 249 -9.72 -16.54 8.28
C ILE A 249 -8.79 -16.34 7.06
N PRO A 250 -9.11 -16.91 5.89
CA PRO A 250 -8.22 -16.91 4.74
C PRO A 250 -8.00 -15.49 4.18
N VAL A 251 -6.81 -15.20 3.67
CA VAL A 251 -6.47 -13.89 3.07
C VAL A 251 -6.95 -13.84 1.61
N LEU A 252 -7.60 -12.75 1.18
CA LEU A 252 -8.16 -12.61 -0.18
C LEU A 252 -7.13 -12.88 -1.26
N SER A 253 -5.98 -12.18 -1.22
CA SER A 253 -4.94 -12.28 -2.25
C SER A 253 -4.27 -13.66 -2.32
N GLN A 254 -4.28 -14.42 -1.21
CA GLN A 254 -3.78 -15.79 -1.17
C GLN A 254 -4.81 -16.79 -1.72
N SER A 255 -6.09 -16.53 -1.49
CA SER A 255 -7.19 -17.45 -1.82
C SER A 255 -7.73 -17.23 -3.23
N TYR A 256 -7.74 -15.98 -3.69
CA TYR A 256 -8.31 -15.54 -4.95
C TYR A 256 -7.39 -14.50 -5.59
N PRO A 257 -6.37 -14.92 -6.36
CA PRO A 257 -5.47 -13.97 -7.02
C PRO A 257 -6.24 -13.11 -8.03
N GLY A 258 -6.02 -11.80 -7.99
CA GLY A 258 -6.69 -10.84 -8.86
C GLY A 258 -6.33 -11.01 -10.34
N ILE A 259 -7.33 -10.93 -11.22
CA ILE A 259 -7.21 -11.07 -12.67
C ILE A 259 -7.61 -9.76 -13.33
N SER A 260 -6.74 -9.22 -14.19
CA SER A 260 -7.06 -8.00 -14.94
C SER A 260 -8.19 -8.25 -15.93
N ALA A 261 -9.21 -7.40 -15.89
CA ALA A 261 -10.38 -7.48 -16.75
C ALA A 261 -10.80 -6.09 -17.24
N LYS A 262 -11.76 -6.05 -18.16
CA LYS A 262 -12.35 -4.82 -18.70
C LYS A 262 -13.87 -4.86 -18.63
N LEU A 263 -14.52 -3.74 -18.31
CA LEU A 263 -15.98 -3.64 -18.47
C LEU A 263 -16.36 -3.68 -19.95
N LYS A 264 -17.44 -4.39 -20.27
CA LYS A 264 -18.06 -4.38 -21.59
C LYS A 264 -18.79 -3.07 -21.84
N THR A 265 -18.61 -2.54 -23.04
CA THR A 265 -19.37 -1.37 -23.51
C THR A 265 -20.87 -1.64 -23.42
N HIS A 266 -21.61 -0.72 -22.81
CA HIS A 266 -23.05 -0.82 -22.64
C HIS A 266 -23.73 0.53 -22.90
N GLU A 267 -24.87 0.50 -23.60
CA GLU A 267 -25.71 1.66 -23.87
C GLU A 267 -26.52 2.02 -22.60
N GLY A 268 -25.81 2.38 -21.53
CA GLY A 268 -26.41 2.57 -20.21
C GLY A 268 -25.39 2.61 -19.09
N ARG A 269 -25.86 2.40 -17.85
CA ARG A 269 -25.01 2.17 -16.68
C ARG A 269 -25.09 0.70 -16.30
N TRP A 270 -23.94 0.07 -16.05
CA TRP A 270 -23.92 -1.12 -15.20
C TRP A 270 -24.19 -0.68 -13.76
N PHE A 271 -24.75 -1.56 -12.94
CA PHE A 271 -25.01 -1.28 -11.53
C PHE A 271 -24.38 -2.35 -10.67
N SER A 272 -23.52 -1.96 -9.73
CA SER A 272 -22.96 -2.89 -8.74
C SER A 272 -24.02 -3.26 -7.71
N LYS A 273 -23.73 -4.38 -7.05
CA LYS A 273 -24.49 -4.88 -5.91
C LYS A 273 -23.61 -5.10 -4.69
N TYR A 274 -24.29 -5.08 -3.55
CA TYR A 274 -23.76 -5.45 -2.24
C TYR A 274 -23.53 -6.96 -2.07
N GLY A 275 -23.98 -7.81 -3.01
CA GLY A 275 -23.83 -9.25 -2.90
C GLY A 275 -24.21 -9.99 -4.19
N PRO A 276 -23.91 -11.30 -4.26
CA PRO A 276 -24.02 -12.14 -5.46
C PRO A 276 -25.45 -12.65 -5.71
N GLY A 277 -26.45 -11.75 -5.67
CA GLY A 277 -27.85 -12.18 -5.79
C GLY A 277 -28.90 -11.07 -5.85
N ASN A 278 -30.15 -11.50 -5.98
CA ASN A 278 -31.32 -10.59 -5.99
C ASN A 278 -31.95 -10.40 -4.60
N ASN A 279 -31.55 -11.24 -3.64
CA ASN A 279 -31.92 -11.21 -2.23
C ASN A 279 -31.13 -10.17 -1.42
N TYR A 280 -29.99 -9.70 -1.93
CA TYR A 280 -29.22 -8.63 -1.30
C TYR A 280 -29.87 -7.25 -1.50
N ALA A 281 -29.53 -6.32 -0.62
CA ALA A 281 -29.99 -4.94 -0.61
C ALA A 281 -30.04 -4.34 -2.02
N LYS A 282 -31.24 -3.88 -2.40
CA LYS A 282 -31.49 -3.20 -3.69
C LYS A 282 -31.39 -1.67 -3.57
N GLY A 283 -31.38 -1.14 -2.35
CA GLY A 283 -31.41 0.28 -2.07
C GLY A 283 -30.20 0.97 -2.67
N ALA A 284 -30.44 1.80 -3.70
CA ALA A 284 -29.47 2.50 -4.51
C ALA A 284 -28.21 1.67 -4.80
N SER A 285 -28.26 0.82 -5.83
CA SER A 285 -27.11 0.19 -6.50
C SER A 285 -25.76 0.74 -6.03
N ALA A 286 -24.89 -0.13 -5.51
CA ALA A 286 -23.57 0.17 -4.93
C ALA A 286 -22.69 1.13 -5.77
N GLY A 287 -23.10 1.39 -7.00
CA GLY A 287 -22.86 2.55 -7.82
C GLY A 287 -23.29 2.23 -9.24
N GLY A 288 -23.62 3.26 -10.02
CA GLY A 288 -23.93 3.10 -11.45
C GLY A 288 -22.75 3.57 -12.31
N PHE A 289 -22.18 2.70 -13.11
CA PHE A 289 -20.97 2.97 -13.91
C PHE A 289 -21.28 3.00 -15.40
N LYS A 290 -20.79 4.05 -16.07
CA LYS A 290 -20.83 4.15 -17.52
C LYS A 290 -19.51 3.65 -18.08
N THR A 291 -19.58 2.83 -19.11
CA THR A 291 -18.42 2.62 -19.97
C THR A 291 -18.33 3.81 -20.92
N ASP A 292 -17.34 4.68 -20.74
CA ASP A 292 -16.98 5.64 -21.77
C ASP A 292 -15.62 5.32 -22.36
N SER A 293 -15.35 5.88 -23.54
CA SER A 293 -14.12 5.67 -24.30
C SER A 293 -12.93 6.48 -23.77
N LYS A 294 -13.11 7.28 -22.70
CA LYS A 294 -12.11 8.21 -22.17
C LYS A 294 -11.47 7.70 -20.87
N HIS A 295 -12.13 6.82 -20.13
CA HIS A 295 -11.60 6.23 -18.90
C HIS A 295 -11.15 4.78 -19.17
N SER A 296 -9.96 4.42 -18.68
CA SER A 296 -9.51 3.03 -18.73
C SER A 296 -10.42 2.19 -17.83
N ASN A 297 -11.36 1.47 -18.43
CA ASN A 297 -12.30 0.59 -17.72
C ASN A 297 -11.64 -0.72 -17.25
N ARG A 298 -10.40 -0.64 -16.76
CA ARG A 298 -9.66 -1.78 -16.21
C ARG A 298 -10.14 -1.99 -14.78
N LEU A 299 -10.40 -3.25 -14.46
CA LEU A 299 -10.75 -3.70 -13.12
C LEU A 299 -9.97 -4.98 -12.81
N THR A 300 -9.80 -5.28 -11.54
CA THR A 300 -9.26 -6.54 -11.03
C THR A 300 -10.42 -7.39 -10.56
N VAL A 301 -10.55 -8.58 -11.15
CA VAL A 301 -11.57 -9.56 -10.78
C VAL A 301 -10.95 -10.64 -9.89
N TYR A 302 -11.61 -10.98 -8.81
CA TYR A 302 -11.13 -12.03 -7.89
C TYR A 302 -11.81 -13.37 -8.15
N PHE A 303 -13.15 -13.40 -8.22
CA PHE A 303 -13.91 -14.63 -8.42
C PHE A 303 -15.31 -14.36 -9.00
N VAL A 304 -15.96 -15.42 -9.46
CA VAL A 304 -17.38 -15.44 -9.83
C VAL A 304 -18.18 -16.30 -8.86
N GLU A 305 -19.24 -15.72 -8.32
CA GLU A 305 -20.20 -16.40 -7.44
C GLU A 305 -21.60 -16.21 -7.99
N ASN A 306 -22.32 -17.30 -8.26
CA ASN A 306 -23.72 -17.27 -8.71
C ASN A 306 -23.99 -16.35 -9.92
N GLY A 307 -23.06 -16.27 -10.86
CA GLY A 307 -23.17 -15.40 -12.04
C GLY A 307 -22.86 -13.92 -11.78
N TRP A 308 -22.31 -13.60 -10.61
CA TRP A 308 -21.80 -12.28 -10.22
C TRP A 308 -20.29 -12.31 -10.05
N VAL A 309 -19.61 -11.28 -10.54
CA VAL A 309 -18.17 -11.08 -10.44
C VAL A 309 -17.88 -10.18 -9.24
N TYR A 310 -17.03 -10.63 -8.31
CA TYR A 310 -16.46 -9.76 -7.28
C TYR A 310 -15.19 -9.09 -7.81
N ALA A 311 -15.15 -7.76 -7.78
CA ALA A 311 -14.06 -6.98 -8.37
C ALA A 311 -13.76 -5.69 -7.62
N ASP A 312 -12.52 -5.21 -7.75
CA ASP A 312 -12.21 -3.80 -7.51
C ASP A 312 -12.80 -2.94 -8.64
N ILE A 313 -13.28 -1.75 -8.31
CA ILE A 313 -13.90 -0.85 -9.29
C ILE A 313 -13.48 0.56 -8.93
N VAL A 314 -12.76 1.20 -9.84
CA VAL A 314 -12.36 2.60 -9.72
C VAL A 314 -13.48 3.50 -10.27
N TYR A 315 -14.09 4.31 -9.40
CA TYR A 315 -15.11 5.28 -9.82
C TYR A 315 -14.49 6.63 -10.14
N SER A 316 -14.84 7.20 -11.30
CA SER A 316 -14.43 8.56 -11.67
C SER A 316 -14.93 9.65 -10.72
N THR A 317 -15.99 9.38 -9.95
CA THR A 317 -16.60 10.34 -9.00
C THR A 317 -16.66 9.86 -7.56
N ALA A 318 -16.22 8.63 -7.27
CA ALA A 318 -16.53 7.99 -6.00
C ALA A 318 -15.49 6.96 -5.53
N PHE A 319 -14.20 7.27 -5.73
CA PHE A 319 -13.05 6.50 -5.24
C PHE A 319 -13.09 5.01 -5.62
N GLU A 320 -12.14 4.22 -5.16
CA GLU A 320 -12.12 2.77 -5.38
C GLU A 320 -13.20 2.07 -4.52
N ARG A 321 -13.81 0.99 -5.02
CA ARG A 321 -14.73 0.14 -4.25
C ARG A 321 -14.64 -1.31 -4.66
N TYR A 322 -14.87 -2.21 -3.72
CA TYR A 322 -15.02 -3.65 -3.97
C TYR A 322 -16.51 -3.95 -4.02
N ALA A 323 -16.96 -4.58 -5.12
CA ALA A 323 -18.38 -4.78 -5.36
C ALA A 323 -18.66 -5.93 -6.32
N TYR A 324 -19.93 -6.35 -6.36
CA TYR A 324 -20.40 -7.35 -7.31
C TYR A 324 -20.92 -6.72 -8.59
N LEU A 325 -20.48 -7.25 -9.73
CA LEU A 325 -20.94 -6.93 -11.07
C LEU A 325 -21.64 -8.13 -11.70
N PRO A 326 -22.62 -7.94 -12.60
CA PRO A 326 -23.10 -9.04 -13.43
C PRO A 326 -21.93 -9.64 -14.22
N GLN A 327 -21.78 -10.97 -14.26
CA GLN A 327 -20.66 -11.60 -14.98
C GLN A 327 -20.65 -11.24 -16.47
N ASN A 328 -21.83 -11.06 -17.06
CA ASN A 328 -21.94 -10.63 -18.46
C ASN A 328 -21.46 -9.20 -18.71
N ALA A 329 -21.22 -8.38 -17.66
CA ALA A 329 -20.70 -7.03 -17.75
C ALA A 329 -19.18 -6.97 -17.95
N VAL A 330 -18.46 -8.08 -17.78
CA VAL A 330 -16.99 -8.10 -17.76
C VAL A 330 -16.44 -8.92 -18.94
N ASN A 331 -15.39 -8.39 -19.57
CA ASN A 331 -14.52 -9.08 -20.50
C ASN A 331 -13.23 -9.46 -19.77
N VAL A 332 -12.91 -10.75 -19.75
CA VAL A 332 -11.72 -11.30 -19.09
C VAL A 332 -10.87 -11.97 -20.16
N SER A 333 -9.55 -11.79 -20.11
CA SER A 333 -8.61 -12.52 -20.96
C SER A 333 -8.42 -13.97 -20.51
N ASP A 334 -8.61 -14.21 -19.21
CA ASP A 334 -8.25 -15.45 -18.53
C ASP A 334 -9.45 -16.05 -17.77
N SER A 335 -9.35 -17.32 -17.39
CA SER A 335 -10.38 -18.01 -16.63
C SER A 335 -10.47 -17.46 -15.20
N ILE A 336 -11.61 -16.87 -14.84
CA ILE A 336 -11.89 -16.44 -13.45
C ILE A 336 -12.29 -17.65 -12.60
N PRO A 337 -11.76 -17.79 -11.37
CA PRO A 337 -12.25 -18.77 -10.40
C PRO A 337 -13.77 -18.74 -10.26
N GLN A 338 -14.42 -19.89 -10.47
CA GLN A 338 -15.86 -20.05 -10.22
C GLN A 338 -16.03 -20.65 -8.82
N ILE A 339 -16.78 -19.97 -7.97
CA ILE A 339 -17.06 -20.43 -6.60
C ILE A 339 -18.55 -20.71 -6.44
N SER A 340 -18.87 -21.88 -5.86
CA SER A 340 -20.24 -22.27 -5.53
C SER A 340 -20.68 -21.76 -4.16
N ALA A 341 -19.73 -21.65 -3.22
CA ALA A 341 -19.90 -21.08 -1.90
C ALA A 341 -18.54 -20.63 -1.38
N LEU A 342 -18.50 -19.50 -0.67
CA LEU A 342 -17.33 -19.10 0.10
C LEU A 342 -17.29 -19.88 1.41
N GLU A 343 -16.10 -20.30 1.82
CA GLU A 343 -15.85 -20.70 3.19
C GLU A 343 -16.19 -19.55 4.13
N SER A 344 -16.80 -19.86 5.28
CA SER A 344 -17.38 -18.84 6.15
C SER A 344 -17.14 -19.09 7.62
N PHE A 345 -16.95 -18.00 8.36
CA PHE A 345 -16.69 -17.96 9.80
C PHE A 345 -17.75 -17.09 10.47
N GLU A 346 -18.30 -17.56 11.58
CA GLU A 346 -19.26 -16.78 12.35
C GLU A 346 -18.56 -15.76 13.24
N GLY A 347 -19.12 -14.55 13.30
CA GLY A 347 -18.65 -13.51 14.22
C GLY A 347 -19.79 -12.71 14.82
N VAL A 348 -19.48 -11.95 15.86
CA VAL A 348 -20.39 -11.01 16.50
C VAL A 348 -19.69 -9.67 16.66
N THR A 349 -20.34 -8.59 16.24
CA THR A 349 -19.78 -7.24 16.41
C THR A 349 -19.68 -6.85 17.88
N THR A 350 -18.57 -6.26 18.30
CA THR A 350 -18.35 -5.82 19.69
C THR A 350 -18.81 -4.39 19.92
N GLN A 351 -18.94 -3.59 18.86
CA GLN A 351 -19.36 -2.20 18.90
C GLN A 351 -20.22 -1.84 17.69
N ILE A 352 -20.69 -0.59 17.64
CA ILE A 352 -21.36 -0.04 16.46
C ILE A 352 -20.30 0.19 15.38
N ILE A 353 -20.51 -0.34 14.18
CA ILE A 353 -19.55 -0.27 13.08
C ILE A 353 -20.22 0.39 11.88
N THR A 354 -19.51 1.32 11.21
CA THR A 354 -19.88 1.79 9.87
C THR A 354 -19.03 1.04 8.83
N PRO A 355 -19.63 0.16 8.00
CA PRO A 355 -18.89 -0.68 7.07
C PRO A 355 -18.23 0.12 5.95
N LEU A 356 -17.19 -0.47 5.34
CA LEU A 356 -16.41 0.14 4.26
C LEU A 356 -16.64 -0.55 2.92
N TRP A 357 -16.42 0.21 1.85
CA TRP A 357 -16.43 -0.29 0.48
C TRP A 357 -15.18 -1.09 0.10
N GLY A 358 -14.19 -1.19 0.97
CA GLY A 358 -12.95 -1.93 0.74
C GLY A 358 -12.15 -2.13 2.03
N PRO A 359 -11.01 -2.83 1.96
CA PRO A 359 -10.29 -3.37 3.10
C PRO A 359 -9.33 -2.38 3.79
N ASN A 360 -9.64 -1.08 3.81
CA ASN A 360 -8.91 -0.06 4.56
C ASN A 360 -9.65 1.28 4.58
N ASP A 361 -9.19 2.22 5.40
CA ASP A 361 -9.82 3.54 5.58
C ASP A 361 -9.70 4.49 4.38
N SER A 362 -8.96 4.13 3.32
CA SER A 362 -9.01 4.89 2.06
C SER A 362 -10.33 4.68 1.31
N PHE A 363 -11.06 3.60 1.63
CA PHE A 363 -12.39 3.34 1.11
C PHE A 363 -13.44 4.12 1.89
N ASN A 364 -14.43 4.63 1.16
CA ASN A 364 -15.54 5.34 1.78
C ASN A 364 -16.32 4.43 2.74
N ARG A 365 -16.75 5.01 3.86
CA ARG A 365 -17.71 4.39 4.78
C ARG A 365 -19.12 4.46 4.20
N ASN A 366 -19.91 3.42 4.39
CA ASN A 366 -21.32 3.37 4.01
C ASN A 366 -22.21 3.61 5.22
N GLN A 367 -22.54 4.89 5.47
CA GLN A 367 -23.38 5.30 6.60
C GLN A 367 -24.79 4.71 6.55
N ASP A 368 -25.28 4.35 5.35
CA ASP A 368 -26.60 3.74 5.17
C ASP A 368 -26.66 2.29 5.67
N CYS A 369 -25.51 1.68 5.98
CA CYS A 369 -25.40 0.32 6.50
C CYS A 369 -24.65 0.21 7.84
N THR A 370 -24.74 1.23 8.68
CA THR A 370 -24.28 1.14 10.07
C THR A 370 -24.91 -0.08 10.78
N ILE A 371 -24.07 -0.88 11.45
CA ILE A 371 -24.48 -2.07 12.20
C ILE A 371 -24.26 -1.85 13.69
N ASN A 372 -25.18 -2.36 14.52
CA ASN A 372 -25.10 -2.23 15.97
C ASN A 372 -24.09 -3.23 16.55
N ALA A 373 -23.67 -2.98 17.79
CA ALA A 373 -23.00 -3.99 18.61
C ALA A 373 -23.89 -5.23 18.79
N ASN A 374 -23.28 -6.38 19.04
CA ASN A 374 -23.92 -7.69 19.20
C ASN A 374 -24.70 -8.17 17.97
N THR A 375 -24.31 -7.72 16.77
CA THR A 375 -24.88 -8.18 15.50
C THR A 375 -24.10 -9.39 15.01
N THR A 376 -24.81 -10.48 14.69
CA THR A 376 -24.18 -11.65 14.04
C THR A 376 -23.79 -11.32 12.61
N ILE A 377 -22.57 -11.70 12.25
CA ILE A 377 -22.00 -11.56 10.92
C ILE A 377 -21.47 -12.90 10.43
N THR A 378 -21.33 -13.04 9.12
CA THR A 378 -20.71 -14.19 8.46
C THR A 378 -19.51 -13.69 7.65
N ALA A 379 -18.31 -13.91 8.16
CA ALA A 379 -17.06 -13.53 7.51
C ALA A 379 -16.61 -14.57 6.49
N PHE A 380 -15.96 -14.16 5.41
CA PHE A 380 -15.49 -15.08 4.36
C PHE A 380 -13.97 -15.09 4.21
N PHE A 381 -13.37 -13.91 4.04
CA PHE A 381 -11.93 -13.73 3.90
C PHE A 381 -11.52 -12.39 4.48
N ARG A 382 -10.24 -12.26 4.79
CA ARG A 382 -9.63 -11.03 5.29
C ARG A 382 -8.69 -10.40 4.27
N GLU A 383 -8.51 -9.10 4.40
CA GLU A 383 -7.48 -8.34 3.71
C GLU A 383 -7.14 -7.14 4.60
N ASN A 384 -5.85 -6.94 4.84
CA ASN A 384 -5.38 -6.04 5.90
C ASN A 384 -6.08 -6.38 7.24
N ASP A 385 -6.50 -5.36 8.00
CA ASP A 385 -7.23 -5.51 9.26
C ASP A 385 -8.75 -5.57 9.09
N TYR A 386 -9.21 -5.91 7.88
CA TYR A 386 -10.62 -5.95 7.55
C TYR A 386 -11.04 -7.33 7.11
N VAL A 387 -12.29 -7.67 7.42
CA VAL A 387 -12.93 -8.89 6.97
C VAL A 387 -14.05 -8.54 6.01
N PHE A 388 -14.13 -9.28 4.91
CA PHE A 388 -15.27 -9.24 4.04
C PHE A 388 -16.37 -10.12 4.63
N ALA A 389 -17.47 -9.49 5.05
CA ALA A 389 -18.52 -10.16 5.81
C ALA A 389 -19.91 -9.85 5.29
N GLU A 390 -20.80 -10.84 5.39
CA GLU A 390 -22.24 -10.73 5.19
C GLU A 390 -22.94 -10.39 6.50
N PHE A 391 -23.86 -9.43 6.43
CA PHE A 391 -24.66 -9.01 7.57
C PHE A 391 -25.94 -8.29 7.10
N SER A 392 -26.86 -8.06 8.03
CA SER A 392 -28.10 -7.29 7.77
C SER A 392 -27.97 -5.86 8.29
N CYS A 393 -28.30 -4.88 7.45
CA CYS A 393 -28.40 -3.46 7.79
C CYS A 393 -29.78 -2.89 7.39
N ALA A 394 -29.96 -1.58 7.57
CA ALA A 394 -31.19 -0.88 7.17
C ALA A 394 -31.53 -1.00 5.68
N GLN A 395 -30.55 -1.28 4.81
CA GLN A 395 -30.76 -1.48 3.37
C GLN A 395 -31.14 -2.93 3.01
N GLY A 396 -31.06 -3.86 3.95
CA GLY A 396 -31.21 -5.31 3.76
C GLY A 396 -29.90 -6.06 4.00
N THR A 397 -29.78 -7.27 3.45
CA THR A 397 -28.55 -8.08 3.55
C THR A 397 -27.49 -7.53 2.59
N VAL A 398 -26.27 -7.35 3.09
CA VAL A 398 -25.13 -6.81 2.34
C VAL A 398 -23.87 -7.63 2.64
N ARG A 399 -22.90 -7.61 1.71
CA ARG A 399 -21.52 -8.01 1.97
C ARG A 399 -20.60 -6.81 1.83
N MET A 400 -19.91 -6.46 2.91
CA MET A 400 -19.03 -5.30 2.97
C MET A 400 -17.85 -5.57 3.90
N TRP A 401 -16.92 -4.63 3.95
CA TRP A 401 -15.73 -4.74 4.78
C TRP A 401 -15.98 -4.19 6.17
N LEU A 402 -15.58 -4.97 7.17
CA LEU A 402 -15.68 -4.62 8.60
C LEU A 402 -14.30 -4.73 9.25
N PRO A 403 -13.94 -3.84 10.19
CA PRO A 403 -12.69 -3.97 10.94
C PRO A 403 -12.71 -5.25 11.77
N ILE A 404 -11.64 -6.04 11.68
CA ILE A 404 -11.47 -7.29 12.45
C ILE A 404 -11.43 -7.00 13.95
N SER A 405 -10.85 -5.87 14.36
CA SER A 405 -10.78 -5.43 15.77
C SER A 405 -12.14 -5.31 16.45
N ASP A 406 -13.19 -5.15 15.65
CA ASP A 406 -14.54 -4.86 16.12
C ASP A 406 -15.44 -6.11 16.06
N ILE A 407 -14.86 -7.29 15.82
CA ILE A 407 -15.57 -8.56 15.67
C ILE A 407 -14.95 -9.60 16.58
N LEU A 408 -15.80 -10.26 17.35
CA LEU A 408 -15.46 -11.48 18.07
C LEU A 408 -15.85 -12.69 17.21
N PHE A 409 -14.85 -13.42 16.70
CA PHE A 409 -15.07 -14.69 15.99
C PHE A 409 -15.32 -15.83 16.96
N LYS A 410 -16.15 -16.78 16.55
CA LYS A 410 -16.49 -17.98 17.33
C LYS A 410 -15.61 -19.17 16.99
#